data_AF-A0A7C6HC48-F1
#
_entry.id   AF-A0A7C6HC48-F1
#
_cell.length_a   1.000
_cell.length_b   1.000
_cell.length_c   1.000
_cell.angle_alpha   90.00
_cell.angle_beta   90.00
_cell.angle_gamma   90.00
#
_symmetry.space_group_name_H-M   'P 1'
#
loop_
_entity.id
_entity.type
_entity.pdbx_description
1 polymer ?
#
loop_
_entity_poly.entity_id
_entity_poly.type
_entity_poly.pdbx_seq_one_letter_code
_entity_poly.pdbx_strand_id
1 'polypeptide(L)'
;MKFLNIRPKLRLVFLASYLATAVWIMVKKFSFIYIVAGLLFLFGCYISLVKAEVIKDSRADNIDNFSFDFVSFIIILVLVFDIVFSVL
;
A
#
# COMPACT_ATOMS: atom_id res chain seq x y z
N MET A 1 15.65 0.31 -3.75
CA MET A 1 15.55 -0.72 -4.81
C MET A 1 15.68 -0.05 -6.17
N LYS A 2 16.76 -0.27 -6.94
CA LYS A 2 16.94 0.40 -8.25
C LYS A 2 15.91 -0.05 -9.30
N PHE A 3 15.39 -1.28 -9.19
CA PHE A 3 14.49 -1.88 -10.17
C PHE A 3 13.12 -1.19 -10.27
N LEU A 4 12.52 -0.81 -9.14
CA LEU A 4 11.22 -0.12 -9.10
C LEU A 4 11.29 1.33 -9.61
N ASN A 5 12.45 1.98 -9.45
CA ASN A 5 12.70 3.29 -10.05
C ASN A 5 12.81 3.21 -11.59
N ILE A 6 13.29 2.09 -12.14
CA ILE A 6 13.40 1.89 -13.58
C ILE A 6 12.03 1.59 -14.21
N ARG A 7 11.13 0.94 -13.47
CA ARG A 7 9.76 0.60 -13.90
C ARG A 7 8.74 1.09 -12.87
N PRO A 8 8.43 2.40 -12.83
CA PRO A 8 7.53 2.97 -11.82
C PRO A 8 6.14 2.33 -11.83
N LYS A 9 5.67 1.89 -13.01
CA LYS A 9 4.39 1.16 -13.17
C LYS A 9 4.29 -0.13 -12.36
N LEU A 10 5.40 -0.78 -11.98
CA LEU A 10 5.36 -1.95 -11.10
C LEU A 10 4.87 -1.60 -9.69
N ARG A 11 4.96 -0.33 -9.28
CA ARG A 11 4.41 0.12 -7.99
C ARG A 11 2.89 0.06 -7.92
N LEU A 12 2.19 -0.09 -9.06
CA LEU A 12 0.75 -0.37 -9.07
C LEU A 12 0.38 -1.68 -8.36
N VAL A 13 1.33 -2.62 -8.23
CA VAL A 13 1.13 -3.82 -7.40
C VAL A 13 0.98 -3.43 -5.92
N PHE A 14 1.72 -2.42 -5.45
CA PHE A 14 1.54 -1.88 -4.10
C PHE A 14 0.17 -1.27 -3.93
N LEU A 15 -0.33 -0.50 -4.90
CA LEU A 15 -1.70 0.01 -4.88
C LEU A 15 -2.73 -1.11 -4.68
N ALA A 16 -2.64 -2.18 -5.47
CA ALA A 16 -3.54 -3.32 -5.35
C ALA A 16 -3.47 -3.94 -3.94
N SER A 17 -2.27 -4.06 -3.37
CA SER A 17 -2.09 -4.59 -2.02
C SER A 17 -2.64 -3.68 -0.92
N TYR A 18 -2.46 -2.36 -1.04
CA TYR A 18 -3.02 -1.38 -0.11
C TYR A 18 -4.54 -1.40 -0.15
N LEU A 19 -5.13 -1.45 -1.35
CA LEU A 19 -6.57 -1.53 -1.55
C LEU A 19 -7.15 -2.83 -0.96
N ALA A 20 -6.52 -3.98 -1.25
CA ALA A 20 -6.93 -5.27 -0.71
C ALA A 20 -6.87 -5.29 0.82
N THR A 21 -5.79 -4.75 1.40
CA THR A 21 -5.65 -4.63 2.86
C THR A 21 -6.75 -3.75 3.47
N ALA A 22 -7.04 -2.61 2.86
CA ALA A 22 -8.09 -1.70 3.34
C ALA A 22 -9.47 -2.38 3.35
N VAL A 23 -9.81 -3.07 2.27
CA VAL A 23 -11.09 -3.81 2.16
C VAL A 23 -11.13 -4.96 3.17
N TRP A 24 -10.07 -5.75 3.27
CA TRP A 24 -9.98 -6.89 4.17
C TRP A 24 -10.21 -6.48 5.64
N ILE A 25 -9.57 -5.40 6.06
CA ILE A 25 -9.70 -4.86 7.41
C ILE A 25 -11.13 -4.37 7.69
N MET A 26 -11.73 -3.66 6.73
CA MET A 26 -13.11 -3.18 6.84
C MET A 26 -14.13 -4.32 6.97
N VAL A 27 -13.90 -5.43 6.26
CA VAL A 27 -14.77 -6.63 6.32
C VAL A 27 -14.63 -7.38 7.64
N LYS A 28 -13.41 -7.50 8.19
CA LYS A 28 -13.18 -8.25 9.44
C LYS A 28 -13.86 -7.61 10.66
N LYS A 29 -13.74 -6.30 10.85
CA LYS A 29 -14.33 -5.59 12.01
C LYS A 29 -14.59 -4.13 11.71
N PHE A 30 -15.82 -3.68 11.97
CA PHE A 30 -16.19 -2.28 11.90
C PHE A 30 -15.93 -1.59 13.26
N SER A 31 -14.76 -0.98 13.43
CA SER A 31 -14.41 -0.16 14.59
C SER A 31 -13.66 1.09 14.14
N PHE A 32 -13.71 2.16 14.93
CA PHE A 32 -13.03 3.43 14.66
C PHE A 32 -11.54 3.24 14.33
N ILE A 33 -10.86 2.34 15.04
CA ILE A 33 -9.44 2.03 14.80
C ILE A 33 -9.23 1.48 13.37
N TYR A 34 -10.12 0.61 12.90
CA TYR A 34 -10.03 0.02 11.57
C TYR A 34 -10.40 1.02 10.46
N ILE A 35 -11.27 1.98 10.75
CA ILE A 35 -11.57 3.10 9.83
C ILE A 35 -10.32 3.97 9.65
N VAL A 36 -9.66 4.36 10.75
CA VAL A 36 -8.41 5.13 10.70
C VAL A 36 -7.32 4.35 9.97
N ALA A 37 -7.17 3.05 10.25
CA ALA A 37 -6.24 2.20 9.53
C ALA A 37 -6.56 2.14 8.02
N GLY A 38 -7.84 1.98 7.65
CA GLY A 38 -8.28 1.99 6.25
C GLY A 38 -7.92 3.29 5.53
N LEU A 39 -8.08 4.44 6.17
CA LEU A 39 -7.65 5.74 5.63
C LEU A 39 -6.14 5.80 5.40
N LEU A 40 -5.33 5.24 6.32
CA LEU A 40 -3.88 5.14 6.14
C LEU A 40 -3.51 4.26 4.94
N PHE A 41 -4.19 3.14 4.72
CA PHE A 41 -3.96 2.30 3.54
C PHE A 41 -4.38 3.01 2.24
N LEU A 42 -5.49 3.75 2.24
CA LEU A 42 -5.90 4.58 1.11
C LEU A 42 -4.89 5.69 0.80
N PHE A 43 -4.26 6.27 1.83
CA PHE A 43 -3.14 7.19 1.65
C PHE A 43 -1.92 6.49 1.02
N GLY A 44 -1.66 5.23 1.38
CA GLY A 44 -0.68 4.37 0.70
C GLY A 44 -1.01 4.15 -0.78
N CYS A 45 -2.28 3.93 -1.14
CA CYS A 45 -2.72 3.87 -2.54
C CYS A 45 -2.41 5.17 -3.28
N TYR A 46 -2.68 6.33 -2.66
CA TYR A 46 -2.41 7.64 -3.24
C TYR A 46 -0.92 7.82 -3.56
N ILE A 47 -0.04 7.53 -2.59
CA ILE A 47 1.42 7.62 -2.81
C ILE A 47 1.86 6.66 -3.91
N SER A 48 1.31 5.44 -3.93
CA SER A 48 1.59 4.47 -4.99
C SER A 48 1.25 4.99 -6.39
N LEU A 49 0.09 5.68 -6.56
CA LEU A 49 -0.30 6.30 -7.83
C LEU A 49 0.68 7.40 -8.26
N VAL A 50 1.11 8.24 -7.32
CA VAL A 50 2.07 9.30 -7.58
C VAL A 50 3.41 8.70 -8.01
N LYS A 51 3.89 7.71 -7.26
CA LYS A 51 5.16 7.00 -7.53
C LYS A 51 5.14 6.10 -8.76
N ALA A 52 3.95 5.74 -9.24
CA ALA A 52 3.74 5.05 -10.51
C ALA A 52 3.58 6.01 -11.71
N GLU A 53 3.74 7.32 -11.48
CA GLU A 53 3.59 8.40 -12.47
C GLU A 53 2.17 8.50 -13.07
N VAL A 54 1.16 7.93 -12.41
CA VAL A 54 -0.24 8.02 -12.83
C VAL A 54 -0.83 9.38 -12.46
N ILE A 55 -0.47 9.88 -11.28
CA ILE A 55 -0.86 11.20 -10.77
C ILE A 55 0.40 12.01 -10.53
N LYS A 56 0.35 13.32 -10.78
CA LYS A 56 1.45 14.24 -10.50
C LYS A 56 1.16 15.04 -9.24
N ASP A 57 1.92 14.80 -8.18
CA ASP A 57 1.98 15.64 -6.98
C ASP A 57 3.42 15.72 -6.48
N SER A 58 3.98 16.93 -6.47
CA SER A 58 5.36 17.18 -6.06
C SER A 58 5.61 16.91 -4.57
N ARG A 59 4.59 17.00 -3.71
CA ARG A 59 4.74 16.72 -2.28
C ARG A 59 4.86 15.24 -2.01
N ALA A 60 3.95 14.44 -2.58
CA ALA A 60 3.98 12.99 -2.46
C ALA A 60 5.17 12.37 -3.24
N ASP A 61 5.64 13.02 -4.30
CA ASP A 61 6.82 12.57 -5.03
C ASP A 61 8.14 12.83 -4.29
N ASN A 62 8.17 13.77 -3.34
CA ASN A 62 9.34 13.95 -2.48
C ASN A 62 9.51 12.84 -1.41
N ILE A 63 8.52 11.95 -1.25
CA ILE A 63 8.65 10.82 -0.34
C ILE A 63 9.76 9.89 -0.84
N ASP A 64 10.66 9.48 0.05
CA ASP A 64 11.75 8.59 -0.30
C ASP A 64 11.23 7.25 -0.84
N ASN A 65 11.69 6.90 -2.05
CA ASN A 65 11.28 5.69 -2.75
C ASN A 65 11.67 4.43 -1.97
N PHE A 66 12.84 4.42 -1.34
CA PHE A 66 13.29 3.25 -0.59
C PHE A 66 12.40 3.00 0.64
N SER A 67 12.12 4.04 1.41
CA SER A 67 11.26 3.99 2.58
C SER A 67 9.84 3.55 2.22
N PHE A 68 9.27 4.11 1.14
CA PHE A 68 7.94 3.74 0.67
C PHE A 68 7.88 2.29 0.19
N ASP A 69 8.83 1.86 -0.65
CA ASP A 69 8.87 0.49 -1.17
C ASP A 69 9.06 -0.52 -0.02
N PHE A 70 9.86 -0.19 1.00
CA PHE A 70 10.07 -1.02 2.19
C PHE A 70 8.80 -1.19 3.03
N VAL A 71 8.10 -0.10 3.33
CA VAL A 71 6.82 -0.14 4.07
C VAL A 71 5.76 -0.93 3.29
N SER A 72 5.67 -0.69 1.97
CA SER A 72 4.74 -1.41 1.08
C SER A 72 5.01 -2.92 1.11
N PHE A 73 6.28 -3.32 1.11
CA PHE A 73 6.67 -4.72 1.17
C PHE A 73 6.27 -5.39 2.50
N ILE A 74 6.46 -4.70 3.64
CA ILE A 74 6.03 -5.19 4.95
C ILE A 74 4.51 -5.40 4.97
N ILE A 75 3.75 -4.46 4.43
CA ILE A 75 2.28 -4.55 4.39
C ILE A 75 1.83 -5.75 3.56
N ILE A 76 2.45 -5.99 2.41
CA ILE A 76 2.18 -7.19 1.60
C ILE A 76 2.45 -8.46 2.41
N LEU A 77 3.59 -8.55 3.10
CA LEU A 77 3.91 -9.71 3.92
C LEU A 77 2.86 -9.92 5.00
N VAL A 78 2.49 -8.87 5.75
CA VAL A 78 1.47 -8.95 6.80
C VAL A 78 0.13 -9.40 6.24
N LEU A 79 -0.30 -8.86 5.10
CA LEU A 79 -1.54 -9.26 4.44
C LEU A 79 -1.52 -10.73 4.05
N VAL A 80 -0.43 -11.19 3.41
CA VAL A 80 -0.28 -12.58 2.99
C VAL A 80 -0.27 -13.51 4.19
N PHE A 81 0.49 -13.19 5.25
CA PHE A 81 0.50 -13.99 6.47
C PHE A 81 -0.88 -14.05 7.12
N ASP A 82 -1.57 -12.92 7.28
CA ASP A 82 -2.90 -12.89 7.89
C ASP A 82 -3.92 -13.71 7.08
N ILE A 83 -3.89 -13.63 5.75
CA ILE A 83 -4.76 -14.44 4.88
C ILE A 83 -4.42 -15.93 5.03
N VAL A 84 -3.14 -16.31 4.93
CA VAL A 84 -2.72 -17.72 5.02
C VAL A 84 -3.09 -18.31 6.38
N PHE A 85 -2.80 -17.62 7.48
CA PHE A 85 -3.14 -18.09 8.83
C PHE A 85 -4.64 -18.00 9.15
N SER A 86 -5.42 -17.17 8.44
CA SER A 86 -6.88 -17.15 8.60
C SER A 86 -7.57 -18.28 7.83
N VAL A 87 -6.93 -18.84 6.80
CA VAL A 87 -7.47 -19.90 5.93
C VAL A 87 -7.02 -21.29 6.36
N LEU A 88 -5.86 -21.40 7.03
CA LEU A 88 -5.31 -22.66 7.56
C LEU A 88 -5.86 -22.98 8.95
#